data_AF-A0A7W0GSP6-F1
#
_entry.id   AF-A0A7W0GSP6-F1
#
_cell.length_a   1.000
_cell.length_b   1.000
_cell.length_c   1.000
_cell.angle_alpha   90.00
_cell.angle_beta   90.00
_cell.angle_gamma   90.00
#
_symmetry.space_group_name_H-M   'P 1'
#
loop_
_entity.id
_entity.type
_entity.pdbx_description
1 polymer ?
#
loop_
_entity_poly.entity_id
_entity_poly.type
_entity_poly.pdbx_seq_one_letter_code
_entity_poly.pdbx_strand_id
1 'polypeptide(L)'
;DSAIKGDRGQIIRRFSPYYNGSSSTKLAAQGLSEIRVLVSTDVLSEGLNLQDATRLINYDLHWNPVRLMQRIGRVDRRMNPNIEALILADHPEQKIRGEIAYWNFLPPDELDELLKLYGKVAKKTLRISKTLGIEGRKLLRPTDEFDDLREFHREYEGTESAIEKLHLELQELFRKDPELQSRLTKLPGRIFSGKAHPAANAKAVFFCYALPGRNPGLASADDEGGGAEEWSVEAGLVQWYLYDLVNEKILEDATSMWDLIRCAPETPRHCSLEKETLSDIRKKIEKHIKDTYLKKVQAPQGVKATLKAWMELS
;
A
#
# COMPACT_ATOMS: atom_id res chain seq x y z
N ASP A 1 -6.58 -4.95 28.22
CA ASP A 1 -8.04 -4.98 28.17
C ASP A 1 -8.61 -3.84 29.01
N SER A 2 -9.69 -3.21 28.56
CA SER A 2 -10.38 -2.05 29.17
C SER A 2 -10.89 -2.33 30.60
N ALA A 3 -10.84 -3.58 31.03
CA ALA A 3 -11.33 -4.06 32.32
C ALA A 3 -10.34 -3.90 33.50
N ILE A 4 -9.06 -3.64 33.24
CA ILE A 4 -8.08 -3.42 34.32
C ILE A 4 -8.01 -1.92 34.64
N LYS A 5 -8.47 -1.53 35.84
CA LYS A 5 -8.33 -0.17 36.41
C LYS A 5 -6.87 0.15 36.79
N GLY A 6 -5.92 -0.10 35.90
CA GLY A 6 -4.52 0.23 36.07
C GLY A 6 -4.14 1.43 35.20
N ASP A 7 -3.25 2.29 35.71
CA ASP A 7 -2.67 3.34 34.89
C ASP A 7 -1.90 2.69 33.72
N ARG A 8 -2.30 3.03 32.49
CA ARG A 8 -1.70 2.49 31.26
C ARG A 8 -0.20 2.78 31.21
N GLY A 9 0.22 3.95 31.68
CA GLY A 9 1.64 4.31 31.75
C GLY A 9 2.42 3.36 32.65
N GLN A 10 1.85 3.01 33.81
CA GLN A 10 2.44 2.05 34.73
C GLN A 10 2.53 0.63 34.14
N ILE A 11 1.50 0.17 33.42
CA ILE A 11 1.52 -1.16 32.77
C ILE A 11 2.61 -1.23 31.71
N ILE A 12 2.73 -0.21 30.85
CA ILE A 12 3.78 -0.16 29.83
C ILE A 12 5.17 -0.09 30.46
N ARG A 13 5.35 0.72 31.51
CA ARG A 13 6.61 0.81 32.24
C ARG A 13 6.98 -0.48 32.98
N ARG A 14 6.00 -1.28 33.39
CA ARG A 14 6.24 -2.61 33.98
C ARG A 14 6.56 -3.68 32.94
N PHE A 15 6.06 -3.54 31.71
CA PHE A 15 6.33 -4.48 30.61
C PHE A 15 7.63 -4.17 29.87
N SER A 16 7.93 -2.89 29.64
CA SER A 16 9.13 -2.41 28.94
C SER A 16 9.83 -1.34 29.79
N PRO A 17 10.35 -1.69 30.98
CA PRO A 17 10.93 -0.72 31.91
C PRO A 17 12.08 0.10 31.33
N TYR A 18 12.99 -0.50 30.57
CA TYR A 18 14.26 0.11 30.23
C TYR A 18 14.12 1.19 29.16
N TYR A 19 13.42 0.89 28.05
CA TYR A 19 13.12 1.90 27.03
C TYR A 19 12.01 2.89 27.42
N ASN A 20 11.49 2.79 28.65
CA ASN A 20 10.58 3.76 29.27
C ASN A 20 11.18 4.41 30.53
N GLY A 21 12.51 4.49 30.64
CA GLY A 21 13.21 5.28 31.67
C GLY A 21 13.24 4.66 33.08
N SER A 22 12.97 3.37 33.18
CA SER A 22 12.94 2.57 34.41
C SER A 22 13.96 1.42 34.36
N SER A 23 13.92 0.53 35.36
CA SER A 23 14.62 -0.75 35.38
C SER A 23 13.93 -1.70 36.36
N SER A 24 14.27 -2.98 36.34
CA SER A 24 13.79 -4.00 37.29
C SER A 24 14.00 -3.55 38.74
N THR A 25 15.20 -3.06 39.05
CA THR A 25 15.57 -2.54 40.37
C THR A 25 14.69 -1.36 40.80
N LYS A 26 14.42 -0.42 39.89
CA LYS A 26 13.55 0.74 40.18
C LYS A 26 12.09 0.33 40.39
N LEU A 27 11.60 -0.68 39.66
CA LEU A 27 10.26 -1.22 39.86
C LEU A 27 10.14 -1.93 41.21
N ALA A 28 11.12 -2.76 41.56
CA ALA A 28 11.15 -3.48 42.84
C ALA A 28 11.18 -2.53 44.04
N ALA A 29 11.93 -1.42 43.95
CA ALA A 29 11.94 -0.37 44.98
C ALA A 29 10.57 0.31 45.17
N GLN A 30 9.70 0.27 44.16
CA GLN A 30 8.32 0.76 44.21
C GLN A 30 7.31 -0.33 44.62
N GLY A 31 7.78 -1.53 44.96
CA GLY A 31 6.91 -2.69 45.24
C GLY A 31 6.21 -3.24 44.00
N LEU A 32 6.72 -2.94 42.80
CA LEU A 32 6.15 -3.37 41.53
C LEU A 32 7.01 -4.46 40.88
N SER A 33 6.35 -5.43 40.25
CA SER A 33 6.99 -6.48 39.46
C SER A 33 6.88 -6.21 37.97
N GLU A 34 7.84 -6.72 37.20
CA GLU A 34 7.78 -6.71 35.74
C GLU A 34 6.63 -7.57 35.19
N ILE A 35 6.14 -7.18 34.02
CA ILE A 35 5.15 -7.93 33.26
C ILE A 35 5.88 -8.64 32.13
N ARG A 36 5.81 -9.98 32.07
CA ARG A 36 6.44 -10.76 31.00
C ARG A 36 5.60 -10.89 29.73
N VAL A 37 4.27 -10.83 29.86
CA VAL A 37 3.33 -11.00 28.74
C VAL A 37 2.33 -9.85 28.76
N LEU A 38 2.31 -9.07 27.69
CA LEU A 38 1.34 -8.00 27.48
C LEU A 38 0.39 -8.42 26.35
N VAL A 39 -0.90 -8.46 26.66
CA VAL A 39 -1.95 -8.68 25.66
C VAL A 39 -2.69 -7.37 25.43
N SER A 40 -2.74 -6.95 24.17
CA SER A 40 -3.41 -5.71 23.79
C SER A 40 -4.02 -5.79 22.40
N THR A 41 -5.04 -4.97 22.20
CA THR A 41 -5.59 -4.61 20.89
C THR A 41 -4.80 -3.45 20.28
N ASP A 42 -5.22 -2.94 19.12
CA ASP A 42 -4.56 -1.84 18.40
C ASP A 42 -4.34 -0.55 19.21
N VAL A 43 -4.99 -0.42 20.37
CA VAL A 43 -4.86 0.74 21.27
C VAL A 43 -3.42 0.99 21.74
N LEU A 44 -2.55 -0.03 21.77
CA LEU A 44 -1.13 0.12 22.12
C LEU A 44 -0.18 0.08 20.90
N SER A 45 -0.72 0.10 19.67
CA SER A 45 0.07 -0.01 18.43
C SER A 45 0.67 1.32 17.96
N GLU A 46 0.29 2.43 18.60
CA GLU A 46 0.73 3.78 18.24
C GLU A 46 1.35 4.47 19.47
N GLY A 47 2.42 5.25 19.25
CA GLY A 47 3.02 6.13 20.27
C GLY A 47 3.86 5.49 21.40
N LEU A 48 3.94 4.16 21.53
CA LEU A 48 4.64 3.51 22.66
C LEU A 48 6.00 2.89 22.28
N ASN A 49 6.88 2.76 23.28
CA ASN A 49 8.16 2.05 23.19
C ASN A 49 8.03 0.69 23.89
N LEU A 50 8.17 -0.40 23.13
CA LEU A 50 8.06 -1.77 23.63
C LEU A 50 9.31 -2.59 23.28
N GLN A 51 10.45 -1.90 23.14
CA GLN A 51 11.70 -2.45 22.61
C GLN A 51 12.35 -3.46 23.57
N ASP A 52 11.91 -3.50 24.83
CA ASP A 52 12.35 -4.52 25.78
C ASP A 52 11.85 -5.93 25.39
N ALA A 53 10.76 -6.00 24.61
CA ALA A 53 10.21 -7.27 24.14
C ALA A 53 11.07 -7.89 23.03
N THR A 54 11.18 -9.21 23.03
CA THR A 54 11.90 -9.98 22.00
C THR A 54 10.98 -10.86 21.17
N ARG A 55 9.72 -11.00 21.59
CA ARG A 55 8.71 -11.84 20.94
C ARG A 55 7.42 -11.06 20.75
N LEU A 56 6.94 -11.01 19.52
CA LEU A 56 5.65 -10.43 19.15
C LEU A 56 4.74 -11.52 18.60
N ILE A 57 3.55 -11.69 19.17
CA ILE A 57 2.55 -12.63 18.66
C ILE A 57 1.35 -11.82 18.18
N ASN A 58 1.09 -11.86 16.87
CA ASN A 58 -0.15 -11.35 16.30
C ASN A 58 -1.17 -12.50 16.26
N TYR A 59 -2.10 -12.45 17.22
CA TYR A 59 -3.21 -13.40 17.24
C TYR A 59 -4.23 -13.11 16.13
N ASP A 60 -4.39 -11.84 15.77
CA ASP A 60 -5.21 -11.40 14.66
C ASP A 60 -4.38 -10.51 13.72
N LEU A 61 -4.37 -10.86 12.44
CA LEU A 61 -3.64 -10.15 11.40
C LEU A 61 -4.50 -9.02 10.86
N HIS A 62 -4.04 -7.79 11.08
CA HIS A 62 -4.72 -6.65 10.52
C HIS A 62 -4.65 -6.67 9.00
N TRP A 63 -5.79 -6.41 8.33
CA TRP A 63 -5.89 -6.32 6.87
C TRP A 63 -4.98 -5.27 6.22
N ASN A 64 -4.44 -4.33 7.00
CA ASN A 64 -3.54 -3.29 6.53
C ASN A 64 -2.10 -3.65 6.90
N PRO A 65 -1.23 -3.99 5.94
CA PRO A 65 0.15 -4.38 6.23
C PRO A 65 0.96 -3.25 6.89
N VAL A 66 0.58 -1.99 6.67
CA VAL A 66 1.24 -0.85 7.33
C VAL A 66 1.03 -0.89 8.83
N ARG A 67 -0.15 -1.31 9.30
CA ARG A 67 -0.42 -1.45 10.74
C ARG A 67 0.39 -2.60 11.34
N LEU A 68 0.53 -3.71 10.61
CA LEU A 68 1.41 -4.80 11.03
C LEU A 68 2.87 -4.35 11.15
N MET A 69 3.38 -3.62 10.16
CA MET A 69 4.73 -3.03 10.20
C MET A 69 4.90 -2.03 11.34
N GLN A 70 3.88 -1.22 11.62
CA GLN A 70 3.90 -0.30 12.76
C GLN A 70 3.94 -1.03 14.10
N ARG A 71 3.23 -2.17 14.25
CA ARG A 71 3.27 -3.04 15.43
C ARG A 71 4.67 -3.64 15.63
N ILE A 72 5.24 -4.22 14.58
CA ILE A 72 6.61 -4.77 14.59
C ILE A 72 7.59 -3.66 14.97
N GLY A 73 7.49 -2.50 14.33
CA GLY A 73 8.31 -1.33 14.60
C GLY A 73 8.10 -0.68 15.97
N ARG A 74 7.26 -1.20 16.88
CA ARG A 74 7.26 -0.80 18.31
C ARG A 74 8.30 -1.56 19.12
N VAL A 75 8.65 -2.74 18.64
CA VAL A 75 9.61 -3.68 19.24
C VAL A 75 10.94 -3.62 18.49
N ASP A 76 10.88 -3.68 17.15
CA ASP A 76 12.03 -3.63 16.25
C ASP A 76 12.40 -2.18 15.90
N ARG A 77 13.27 -1.60 16.73
CA ARG A 77 13.82 -0.25 16.58
C ARG A 77 15.32 -0.26 16.86
N ARG A 78 15.98 0.85 16.50
CA ARG A 78 17.38 1.09 16.83
C ARG A 78 17.59 0.98 18.34
N MET A 79 18.28 -0.09 18.75
CA MET A 79 18.62 -0.34 20.14
C MET A 79 19.75 0.60 20.59
N ASN A 80 19.72 1.00 21.85
CA ASN A 80 20.78 1.80 22.47
C ASN A 80 21.73 0.87 23.25
N PRO A 81 23.03 0.81 22.91
CA PRO A 81 23.99 -0.07 23.59
C PRO A 81 24.04 0.08 25.12
N ASN A 82 23.87 1.29 25.63
CA ASN A 82 23.87 1.55 27.08
C ASN A 82 22.64 0.97 27.76
N ILE A 83 21.48 1.03 27.09
CA ILE A 83 20.25 0.43 27.59
C ILE A 83 20.36 -1.09 27.56
N GLU A 84 20.85 -1.67 26.46
CA GLU A 84 21.06 -3.13 26.35
C GLU A 84 22.02 -3.67 27.43
N ALA A 85 23.09 -2.94 27.76
CA ALA A 85 24.00 -3.31 28.84
C ALA A 85 23.30 -3.36 30.22
N LEU A 86 22.36 -2.44 30.47
CA LEU A 86 21.55 -2.45 31.70
C LEU A 86 20.58 -3.62 31.75
N ILE A 87 19.94 -3.98 30.63
CA ILE A 87 19.11 -5.19 30.58
C ILE A 87 19.94 -6.44 30.85
N LEU A 88 21.10 -6.58 30.23
CA LEU A 88 21.98 -7.74 30.42
C LEU A 88 22.50 -7.86 31.85
N ALA A 89 22.73 -6.75 32.53
CA ALA A 89 23.15 -6.74 33.93
C ALA A 89 22.04 -7.25 34.87
N ASP A 90 20.79 -6.83 34.63
CA ASP A 90 19.63 -7.23 35.44
C ASP A 90 19.08 -8.62 35.03
N HIS A 91 19.25 -9.04 33.77
CA HIS A 91 18.73 -10.30 33.18
C HIS A 91 19.82 -11.07 32.40
N PRO A 92 20.85 -11.61 33.08
CA PRO A 92 22.01 -12.25 32.44
C PRO A 92 21.66 -13.54 31.66
N GLU A 93 20.51 -14.14 31.91
CA GLU A 93 19.98 -15.29 31.19
C GLU A 93 19.51 -14.94 29.76
N GLN A 94 19.25 -13.67 29.46
CA GLN A 94 18.79 -13.19 28.15
C GLN A 94 19.98 -12.93 27.21
N LYS A 95 20.73 -14.00 26.89
CA LYS A 95 22.06 -13.95 26.25
C LYS A 95 22.13 -13.40 24.82
N ILE A 96 21.01 -13.23 24.11
CA ILE A 96 21.00 -12.75 22.72
C ILE A 96 19.78 -11.83 22.53
N ARG A 97 19.99 -10.53 22.72
CA ARG A 97 19.09 -9.48 22.22
C ARG A 97 19.70 -8.97 20.92
N GLY A 98 18.97 -9.11 19.81
CA GLY A 98 19.46 -8.82 18.46
C GLY A 98 18.58 -9.41 17.36
N GLU A 99 17.84 -10.48 17.69
CA GLU A 99 16.80 -11.04 16.83
C GLU A 99 15.45 -10.92 17.52
N ILE A 100 14.47 -10.34 16.82
CA ILE A 100 13.09 -10.23 17.29
C ILE A 100 12.28 -11.29 16.57
N ALA A 101 11.70 -12.21 17.33
CA ALA A 101 10.83 -13.24 16.78
C ALA A 101 9.40 -12.72 16.70
N TYR A 102 8.77 -12.84 15.54
CA TYR A 102 7.36 -12.54 15.36
C TYR A 102 6.61 -13.81 14.93
N TRP A 103 5.43 -14.03 15.51
CA TRP A 103 4.54 -15.14 15.17
C TRP A 103 3.18 -14.58 14.79
N ASN A 104 2.63 -15.04 13.67
CA ASN A 104 1.31 -14.64 13.20
C ASN A 104 0.41 -15.86 13.16
N PHE A 105 -0.73 -15.80 13.85
CA PHE A 105 -1.77 -16.80 13.70
C PHE A 105 -2.45 -16.56 12.35
N LEU A 106 -2.39 -17.58 11.49
CA LEU A 106 -3.10 -17.64 10.22
C LEU A 106 -4.41 -18.40 10.49
N PRO A 107 -5.56 -17.79 10.24
CA PRO A 107 -6.82 -18.46 10.52
C PRO A 107 -7.10 -19.68 9.59
N PRO A 108 -8.07 -20.55 9.95
CA PRO A 108 -8.36 -21.81 9.27
C PRO A 108 -8.96 -21.61 7.86
N ASP A 109 -9.03 -22.66 7.04
CA ASP A 109 -9.37 -22.67 5.59
C ASP A 109 -10.62 -21.86 5.13
N GLU A 110 -11.53 -21.46 6.02
CA GLU A 110 -12.59 -20.46 5.71
C GLU A 110 -12.03 -19.03 5.50
N LEU A 111 -10.79 -18.81 5.93
CA LEU A 111 -10.01 -17.59 5.84
C LEU A 111 -9.10 -17.52 4.61
N ASP A 112 -9.26 -18.48 3.71
CA ASP A 112 -8.67 -18.49 2.37
C ASP A 112 -9.18 -17.30 1.51
N GLU A 113 -10.33 -16.72 1.85
CA GLU A 113 -10.76 -15.40 1.34
C GLU A 113 -9.83 -14.24 1.76
N LEU A 114 -9.17 -14.36 2.91
CA LEU A 114 -8.27 -13.36 3.48
C LEU A 114 -6.82 -13.59 3.00
N LEU A 115 -6.49 -14.77 2.47
CA LEU A 115 -5.23 -15.07 1.78
C LEU A 115 -5.08 -14.34 0.43
N LYS A 116 -6.19 -13.98 -0.24
CA LYS A 116 -6.20 -13.01 -1.36
C LYS A 116 -5.62 -11.64 -0.96
N LEU A 117 -5.66 -11.31 0.33
CA LEU A 117 -5.08 -10.10 0.89
C LEU A 117 -3.57 -10.25 1.06
N TYR A 118 -3.09 -11.43 1.42
CA TYR A 118 -1.67 -11.74 1.58
C TYR A 118 -0.93 -11.61 0.24
N GLY A 119 -1.55 -12.03 -0.88
CA GLY A 119 -1.04 -11.78 -2.23
C GLY A 119 -0.87 -10.29 -2.56
N LYS A 120 -1.76 -9.42 -2.07
CA LYS A 120 -1.63 -7.94 -2.23
C LYS A 120 -0.54 -7.36 -1.35
N VAL A 121 -0.32 -7.92 -0.17
CA VAL A 121 0.76 -7.52 0.75
C VAL A 121 2.12 -7.89 0.16
N ALA A 122 2.28 -9.11 -0.37
CA ALA A 122 3.49 -9.55 -1.06
C ALA A 122 3.85 -8.63 -2.25
N LYS A 123 2.84 -8.24 -3.05
CA LYS A 123 2.97 -7.28 -4.17
C LYS A 123 3.48 -5.90 -3.73
N LYS A 124 3.10 -5.44 -2.53
CA LYS A 124 3.55 -4.17 -1.94
C LYS A 124 4.95 -4.26 -1.34
N THR A 125 5.28 -5.36 -0.68
CA THR A 125 6.60 -5.58 -0.07
C THR A 125 7.71 -5.67 -1.13
N LEU A 126 7.44 -6.34 -2.26
CA LEU A 126 8.33 -6.37 -3.43
C LEU A 126 8.55 -4.98 -4.04
N ARG A 127 7.50 -4.16 -4.09
CA ARG A 127 7.60 -2.79 -4.62
C ARG A 127 8.41 -1.88 -3.69
N ILE A 128 8.27 -2.04 -2.37
CA ILE A 128 9.05 -1.31 -1.35
C ILE A 128 10.53 -1.71 -1.39
N SER A 129 10.84 -3.01 -1.53
CA SER A 129 12.21 -3.51 -1.71
C SER A 129 12.89 -2.92 -2.94
N LYS A 130 12.15 -2.78 -4.06
CA LYS A 130 12.64 -2.17 -5.31
C LYS A 130 12.86 -0.66 -5.20
N THR A 131 12.09 0.03 -4.37
CA THR A 131 12.21 1.48 -4.13
C THR A 131 13.33 1.84 -3.13
N LEU A 132 13.68 0.93 -2.22
CA LEU A 132 14.70 1.16 -1.18
C LEU A 132 16.11 0.65 -1.55
N GLY A 133 16.29 0.07 -2.75
CA GLY A 133 17.61 -0.38 -3.22
C GLY A 133 18.17 -1.58 -2.45
N ILE A 134 17.31 -2.42 -1.87
CA ILE A 134 17.74 -3.65 -1.17
C ILE A 134 17.94 -4.74 -2.23
N GLU A 135 18.97 -4.59 -3.05
CA GLU A 135 19.43 -5.65 -3.94
C GLU A 135 20.13 -6.74 -3.10
N GLY A 136 19.58 -7.96 -3.17
CA GLY A 136 20.33 -9.17 -2.81
C GLY A 136 20.23 -9.69 -1.38
N ARG A 137 19.18 -9.41 -0.59
CA ARG A 137 19.00 -10.12 0.69
C ARG A 137 17.67 -10.86 0.84
N LYS A 138 17.83 -12.10 1.29
CA LYS A 138 16.85 -13.18 1.52
C LYS A 138 15.74 -12.71 2.46
N LEU A 139 14.49 -12.92 2.06
CA LEU A 139 13.34 -12.29 2.71
C LEU A 139 12.47 -13.27 3.52
N LEU A 140 12.37 -14.55 3.14
CA LEU A 140 11.44 -15.49 3.80
C LEU A 140 12.07 -16.85 4.14
N ARG A 141 12.94 -17.44 3.32
CA ARG A 141 13.76 -18.61 3.72
C ARG A 141 15.24 -18.49 3.31
N PRO A 142 16.15 -19.26 3.95
CA PRO A 142 17.59 -19.17 3.69
C PRO A 142 18.04 -19.65 2.30
N THR A 143 17.16 -20.26 1.51
CA THR A 143 17.48 -20.90 0.22
C THR A 143 16.78 -20.28 -0.99
N ASP A 144 15.99 -19.22 -0.84
CA ASP A 144 15.19 -18.71 -1.96
C ASP A 144 16.09 -17.98 -2.98
N GLU A 145 16.27 -18.58 -4.17
CA GLU A 145 16.75 -17.87 -5.37
C GLU A 145 15.56 -17.36 -6.20
N PHE A 146 15.79 -16.26 -6.92
CA PHE A 146 14.78 -15.38 -7.51
C PHE A 146 13.84 -16.05 -8.53
N ASP A 147 14.15 -17.25 -9.01
CA ASP A 147 13.35 -18.02 -9.96
C ASP A 147 12.33 -18.99 -9.32
N ASP A 148 12.47 -19.35 -8.04
CA ASP A 148 11.56 -20.29 -7.36
C ASP A 148 10.15 -19.70 -7.12
N LEU A 149 10.04 -18.37 -7.09
CA LEU A 149 8.77 -17.64 -7.01
C LEU A 149 7.97 -17.66 -8.32
N ARG A 150 8.61 -17.99 -9.45
CA ARG A 150 7.96 -18.08 -10.76
C ARG A 150 7.32 -19.45 -11.01
N GLU A 151 7.86 -20.48 -10.37
CA GLU A 151 7.40 -21.86 -10.49
C GLU A 151 6.32 -22.20 -9.45
N PHE A 152 6.36 -21.59 -8.25
CA PHE A 152 5.28 -21.69 -7.25
C PHE A 152 3.94 -21.10 -7.74
N HIS A 153 3.98 -20.23 -8.76
CA HIS A 153 2.81 -19.65 -9.41
C HIS A 153 2.11 -20.60 -10.41
N ARG A 154 2.77 -21.64 -10.91
CA ARG A 154 2.22 -22.55 -11.94
C ARG A 154 1.37 -23.69 -11.40
N GLU A 155 1.53 -24.03 -10.12
CA GLU A 155 0.95 -25.24 -9.56
C GLU A 155 -0.41 -25.02 -8.87
N TYR A 156 -0.83 -23.77 -8.62
CA TYR A 156 -1.95 -23.50 -7.69
C TYR A 156 -3.12 -22.62 -8.17
N GLU A 157 -3.13 -22.11 -9.40
CA GLU A 157 -4.30 -21.37 -9.93
C GLU A 157 -4.83 -21.99 -11.22
N GLY A 158 -5.89 -22.77 -11.11
CA GLY A 158 -6.70 -23.21 -12.26
C GLY A 158 -7.58 -22.10 -12.85
N THR A 159 -7.54 -20.86 -12.34
CA THR A 159 -8.31 -19.72 -12.89
C THR A 159 -7.58 -18.38 -12.65
N GLU A 160 -7.16 -17.73 -13.73
CA GLU A 160 -6.43 -16.44 -13.76
C GLU A 160 -7.22 -15.26 -13.14
N SER A 161 -6.58 -14.43 -12.30
CA SER A 161 -7.21 -13.19 -11.79
C SER A 161 -7.31 -12.08 -12.87
N ALA A 162 -8.25 -11.14 -12.72
CA ALA A 162 -8.47 -10.09 -13.72
C ALA A 162 -7.26 -9.16 -13.93
N ILE A 163 -6.46 -8.90 -12.89
CA ILE A 163 -5.21 -8.11 -13.02
C ILE A 163 -4.12 -8.93 -13.69
N GLU A 164 -4.05 -10.24 -13.44
CA GLU A 164 -3.14 -11.13 -14.17
C GLU A 164 -3.51 -11.22 -15.63
N LYS A 165 -4.80 -11.35 -15.96
CA LYS A 165 -5.28 -11.29 -17.36
C LYS A 165 -4.82 -10.02 -18.06
N LEU A 166 -4.97 -8.86 -17.43
CA LEU A 166 -4.47 -7.58 -17.95
C LEU A 166 -2.94 -7.58 -18.14
N HIS A 167 -2.20 -8.16 -17.20
CA HIS A 167 -0.75 -8.20 -17.25
C HIS A 167 -0.24 -9.18 -18.33
N LEU A 168 -0.84 -10.36 -18.41
CA LEU A 168 -0.58 -11.36 -19.44
C LEU A 168 -0.91 -10.79 -20.83
N GLU A 169 -2.03 -10.08 -20.96
CA GLU A 169 -2.39 -9.43 -22.22
C GLU A 169 -1.41 -8.31 -22.60
N LEU A 170 -0.95 -7.51 -21.62
CA LEU A 170 0.11 -6.53 -21.85
C LEU A 170 1.43 -7.19 -22.29
N GLN A 171 1.82 -8.29 -21.64
CA GLN A 171 3.02 -9.06 -22.01
C GLN A 171 2.90 -9.63 -23.43
N GLU A 172 1.73 -10.18 -23.77
CA GLU A 172 1.45 -10.68 -25.11
C GLU A 172 1.47 -9.57 -26.16
N LEU A 173 0.97 -8.37 -25.84
CA LEU A 173 1.08 -7.20 -26.71
C LEU A 173 2.54 -6.80 -26.94
N PHE A 174 3.37 -6.76 -25.89
CA PHE A 174 4.81 -6.48 -26.03
C PHE A 174 5.55 -7.59 -26.79
N ARG A 175 5.13 -8.85 -26.67
CA ARG A 175 5.70 -9.97 -27.42
C ARG A 175 5.36 -9.87 -28.91
N LYS A 176 4.13 -9.48 -29.25
CA LYS A 176 3.65 -9.32 -30.63
C LYS A 176 4.20 -8.07 -31.31
N ASP A 177 4.38 -6.98 -30.56
CA ASP A 177 4.94 -5.72 -31.04
C ASP A 177 6.04 -5.24 -30.07
N PRO A 178 7.31 -5.66 -30.29
CA PRO A 178 8.44 -5.26 -29.45
C PRO A 178 8.69 -3.74 -29.42
N GLU A 179 8.25 -3.00 -30.45
CA GLU A 179 8.41 -1.54 -30.51
C GLU A 179 7.30 -0.78 -29.77
N LEU A 180 6.23 -1.47 -29.36
CA LEU A 180 5.05 -0.87 -28.73
C LEU A 180 5.43 -0.02 -27.51
N GLN A 181 6.30 -0.53 -26.63
CA GLN A 181 6.72 0.19 -25.44
C GLN A 181 7.45 1.50 -25.77
N SER A 182 8.35 1.47 -26.76
CA SER A 182 9.09 2.65 -27.23
C SER A 182 8.13 3.67 -27.84
N ARG A 183 7.17 3.22 -28.64
CA ARG A 183 6.15 4.08 -29.25
C ARG A 183 5.24 4.72 -28.20
N LEU A 184 4.76 3.95 -27.22
CA LEU A 184 3.93 4.45 -26.11
C LEU A 184 4.64 5.54 -25.29
N THR A 185 5.96 5.42 -25.09
CA THR A 185 6.74 6.41 -24.32
C THR A 185 6.90 7.73 -25.10
N LYS A 186 6.85 7.69 -26.43
CA LYS A 186 6.97 8.87 -27.31
C LYS A 186 5.64 9.59 -27.54
N LEU A 187 4.52 8.97 -27.16
CA LEU A 187 3.20 9.56 -27.35
C LEU A 187 3.01 10.79 -26.45
N PRO A 188 2.42 11.88 -26.96
CA PRO A 188 2.13 13.05 -26.14
C PRO A 188 1.11 12.71 -25.04
N GLY A 189 1.12 13.47 -23.95
CA GLY A 189 0.05 13.37 -22.95
C GLY A 189 -1.28 13.88 -23.49
N ARG A 190 -2.38 13.50 -22.81
CA ARG A 190 -3.77 13.90 -23.10
C ARG A 190 -4.31 13.40 -24.45
N ILE A 191 -3.82 12.25 -24.91
CA ILE A 191 -4.33 11.64 -26.15
C ILE A 191 -5.81 11.31 -26.01
N PHE A 192 -6.56 11.70 -27.04
CA PHE A 192 -7.98 11.47 -27.18
C PHE A 192 -8.24 10.47 -28.30
N SER A 193 -9.18 9.57 -28.10
CA SER A 193 -9.76 8.72 -29.15
C SER A 193 -11.23 8.44 -28.82
N GLY A 194 -11.88 7.64 -29.65
CA GLY A 194 -13.19 7.10 -29.33
C GLY A 194 -13.48 5.83 -30.11
N LYS A 195 -14.45 5.06 -29.64
CA LYS A 195 -14.98 3.89 -30.34
C LYS A 195 -16.46 3.72 -30.02
N ALA A 196 -17.12 2.88 -30.79
CA ALA A 196 -18.50 2.54 -30.51
C ALA A 196 -18.63 1.91 -29.11
N HIS A 197 -19.64 2.31 -28.35
CA HIS A 197 -19.94 1.63 -27.10
C HIS A 197 -20.41 0.19 -27.39
N PRO A 198 -19.92 -0.85 -26.68
CA PRO A 198 -20.34 -2.24 -26.95
C PRO A 198 -21.84 -2.48 -26.78
N ALA A 199 -22.49 -1.74 -25.90
CA ALA A 199 -23.94 -1.72 -25.73
C ALA A 199 -24.59 -0.54 -26.48
N ALA A 200 -25.61 -0.82 -27.30
CA ALA A 200 -26.17 0.09 -28.30
C ALA A 200 -26.77 1.42 -27.78
N ASN A 201 -27.17 1.48 -26.51
CA ASN A 201 -27.80 2.67 -25.91
C ASN A 201 -26.98 3.27 -24.76
N ALA A 202 -25.76 2.78 -24.55
CA ALA A 202 -24.91 3.28 -23.48
C ALA A 202 -23.89 4.25 -24.06
N LYS A 203 -23.63 5.31 -23.30
CA LYS A 203 -22.62 6.32 -23.62
C LYS A 203 -21.76 6.52 -22.40
N ALA A 204 -20.45 6.50 -22.58
CA ALA A 204 -19.51 6.68 -21.50
C ALA A 204 -18.26 7.43 -21.96
N VAL A 205 -17.52 8.02 -21.02
CA VAL A 205 -16.20 8.60 -21.29
C VAL A 205 -15.20 8.05 -20.28
N PHE A 206 -14.18 7.40 -20.81
CA PHE A 206 -13.05 6.88 -20.07
C PHE A 206 -11.95 7.93 -19.92
N PHE A 207 -11.34 7.99 -18.75
CA PHE A 207 -10.20 8.83 -18.44
C PHE A 207 -9.13 8.04 -17.71
N CYS A 208 -7.87 8.30 -18.06
CA CYS A 208 -6.69 7.83 -17.36
C CYS A 208 -5.95 9.05 -16.79
N TYR A 209 -5.89 9.14 -15.47
CA TYR A 209 -5.21 10.22 -14.76
C TYR A 209 -3.98 9.70 -14.01
N ALA A 210 -2.88 10.44 -14.07
CA ALA A 210 -1.81 10.32 -13.10
C ALA A 210 -2.13 11.21 -11.90
N LEU A 211 -2.33 10.59 -10.76
CA LEU A 211 -2.60 11.25 -9.49
C LEU A 211 -1.27 11.54 -8.79
N PRO A 212 -1.04 12.76 -8.29
CA PRO A 212 0.21 13.11 -7.65
C PRO A 212 0.37 12.41 -6.29
N GLY A 213 1.59 12.06 -5.93
CA GLY A 213 1.98 11.55 -4.63
C GLY A 213 3.02 12.47 -4.00
N ARG A 214 3.12 12.42 -2.67
CA ARG A 214 4.15 13.16 -1.93
C ARG A 214 5.48 12.42 -2.04
N ASN A 215 6.54 13.14 -2.36
CA ASN A 215 7.91 12.64 -2.38
C ASN A 215 8.61 12.99 -1.04
N PRO A 216 8.81 12.03 -0.12
CA PRO A 216 9.40 12.31 1.19
C PRO A 216 10.85 12.79 1.14
N GLY A 217 11.55 12.56 0.02
CA GLY A 217 12.95 12.95 -0.14
C GLY A 217 13.18 14.45 -0.39
N LEU A 218 12.10 15.22 -0.59
CA LEU A 218 12.13 16.68 -0.83
C LEU A 218 11.59 17.48 0.36
N ALA A 219 11.24 16.82 1.48
CA ALA A 219 10.69 17.48 2.65
C ALA A 219 11.77 18.32 3.36
N SER A 220 11.52 19.62 3.52
CA SER A 220 12.31 20.48 4.40
C SER A 220 11.91 20.22 5.85
N ALA A 221 12.88 20.28 6.77
CA ALA A 221 12.69 19.93 8.19
C ALA A 221 11.70 20.85 8.93
N ASP A 222 11.31 21.98 8.33
CA ASP A 222 10.59 23.07 8.99
C ASP A 222 9.16 23.28 8.43
N ASP A 223 8.68 22.47 7.49
CA ASP A 223 7.36 22.66 6.86
C ASP A 223 6.38 21.52 7.20
N GLU A 224 5.58 21.72 8.25
CA GLU A 224 4.50 20.79 8.65
C GLU A 224 3.39 20.67 7.59
N GLY A 225 3.35 21.58 6.60
CA GLY A 225 2.35 21.62 5.53
C GLY A 225 2.77 20.98 4.20
N GLY A 226 4.07 20.77 3.98
CA GLY A 226 4.65 20.27 2.73
C GLY A 226 4.24 21.08 1.50
N GLY A 227 5.13 21.96 1.02
CA GLY A 227 4.88 22.77 -0.18
C GLY A 227 4.49 21.96 -1.42
N ALA A 228 3.85 22.61 -2.39
CA ALA A 228 3.45 21.97 -3.67
C ALA A 228 4.63 21.33 -4.44
N GLU A 229 5.87 21.76 -4.13
CA GLU A 229 7.11 21.23 -4.70
C GLU A 229 7.45 19.80 -4.24
N GLU A 230 6.87 19.33 -3.13
CA GLU A 230 7.01 17.96 -2.65
C GLU A 230 6.09 16.96 -3.38
N TRP A 231 5.22 17.42 -4.29
CA TRP A 231 4.22 16.60 -4.94
C TRP A 231 4.53 16.40 -6.42
N SER A 232 4.60 15.15 -6.85
CA SER A 232 4.84 14.81 -8.26
C SER A 232 3.95 13.68 -8.73
N VAL A 233 3.70 13.62 -10.05
CA VAL A 233 2.92 12.53 -10.65
C VAL A 233 3.71 11.23 -10.73
N GLU A 234 5.04 11.30 -10.70
CA GLU A 234 5.97 10.17 -10.67
C GLU A 234 5.95 9.45 -9.32
N ALA A 235 5.80 10.20 -8.22
CA ALA A 235 5.68 9.64 -6.86
C ALA A 235 4.27 9.10 -6.56
N GLY A 236 3.31 9.33 -7.44
CA GLY A 236 1.92 8.96 -7.26
C GLY A 236 1.50 7.69 -7.97
N LEU A 237 0.23 7.62 -8.38
CA LEU A 237 -0.36 6.44 -9.00
C LEU A 237 -1.18 6.81 -10.24
N VAL A 238 -1.35 5.87 -11.14
CA VAL A 238 -2.24 6.02 -12.29
C VAL A 238 -3.57 5.37 -11.97
N GLN A 239 -4.66 6.10 -12.22
CA GLN A 239 -6.02 5.66 -11.94
C GLN A 239 -6.90 5.84 -13.17
N TRP A 240 -7.81 4.90 -13.37
CA TRP A 240 -8.82 4.90 -14.43
C TRP A 240 -10.16 5.37 -13.87
N TYR A 241 -10.89 6.12 -14.69
CA TYR A 241 -12.23 6.59 -14.38
C TYR A 241 -13.12 6.42 -15.61
N LEU A 242 -14.33 5.94 -15.42
CA LEU A 242 -15.36 5.92 -16.46
C LEU A 242 -16.56 6.74 -15.99
N TYR A 243 -16.94 7.74 -16.77
CA TYR A 243 -18.18 8.47 -16.55
C TYR A 243 -19.28 7.86 -17.42
N ASP A 244 -20.30 7.30 -16.80
CA ASP A 244 -21.51 6.81 -17.47
C ASP A 244 -22.48 7.98 -17.68
N LEU A 245 -22.78 8.32 -18.94
CA LEU A 245 -23.67 9.44 -19.27
C LEU A 245 -25.15 9.13 -18.99
N VAL A 246 -25.53 7.85 -18.99
CA VAL A 246 -26.92 7.43 -18.78
C VAL A 246 -27.27 7.50 -17.30
N ASN A 247 -26.38 6.97 -16.46
CA ASN A 247 -26.61 6.90 -15.01
C ASN A 247 -25.98 8.07 -14.23
N GLU A 248 -25.21 8.93 -14.89
CA GLU A 248 -24.41 9.99 -14.27
C GLU A 248 -23.51 9.50 -13.12
N LYS A 249 -22.90 8.32 -13.31
CA LYS A 249 -22.04 7.68 -12.31
C LYS A 249 -20.58 7.65 -12.75
N ILE A 250 -19.70 7.77 -11.77
CA ILE A 250 -18.25 7.58 -11.95
C ILE A 250 -17.90 6.18 -11.45
N LEU A 251 -17.29 5.37 -12.34
CA LEU A 251 -16.72 4.07 -12.01
C LEU A 251 -15.20 4.18 -11.93
N GLU A 252 -14.62 3.50 -10.95
CA GLU A 252 -13.17 3.51 -10.67
C GLU A 252 -12.54 2.12 -10.73
N ASP A 253 -13.36 1.07 -10.92
CA ASP A 253 -12.89 -0.31 -11.03
C ASP A 253 -12.35 -0.64 -12.43
N ALA A 254 -11.03 -0.85 -12.52
CA ALA A 254 -10.34 -1.15 -13.77
C ALA A 254 -10.82 -2.45 -14.44
N THR A 255 -11.29 -3.43 -13.66
CA THR A 255 -11.69 -4.73 -14.23
C THR A 255 -12.98 -4.63 -15.03
N SER A 256 -13.96 -3.86 -14.53
CA SER A 256 -15.20 -3.58 -15.25
C SER A 256 -15.01 -2.63 -16.44
N MET A 257 -14.02 -1.74 -16.37
CA MET A 257 -13.71 -0.79 -17.45
C MET A 257 -12.96 -1.43 -18.62
N TRP A 258 -12.11 -2.43 -18.33
CA TRP A 258 -11.25 -3.06 -19.32
C TRP A 258 -12.01 -3.55 -20.55
N ASP A 259 -13.05 -4.36 -20.35
CA ASP A 259 -13.83 -4.94 -21.45
C ASP A 259 -14.53 -3.86 -22.29
N LEU A 260 -14.85 -2.71 -21.68
CA LEU A 260 -15.48 -1.58 -22.36
C LEU A 260 -14.50 -0.81 -23.24
N ILE A 261 -13.23 -0.69 -22.85
CA ILE A 261 -12.22 0.10 -23.57
C ILE A 261 -11.32 -0.73 -24.48
N ARG A 262 -11.31 -2.06 -24.31
CA ARG A 262 -10.53 -2.98 -25.13
C ARG A 262 -10.86 -2.80 -26.62
N CYS A 263 -9.82 -2.82 -27.45
CA CYS A 263 -9.93 -2.70 -28.89
C CYS A 263 -8.88 -3.55 -29.60
N ALA A 264 -9.21 -4.01 -30.80
CA ALA A 264 -8.26 -4.56 -31.76
C ALA A 264 -7.75 -3.46 -32.71
N PRO A 265 -6.59 -3.63 -33.38
CA PRO A 265 -6.05 -2.63 -34.32
C PRO A 265 -7.02 -2.17 -35.42
N GLU A 266 -7.91 -3.06 -35.85
CA GLU A 266 -8.95 -2.84 -36.86
C GLU A 266 -10.22 -2.16 -36.32
N THR A 267 -10.30 -1.91 -35.00
CA THR A 267 -11.49 -1.29 -34.38
C THR A 267 -11.66 0.12 -34.93
N PRO A 268 -12.81 0.46 -35.55
CA PRO A 268 -13.03 1.76 -36.13
C PRO A 268 -13.08 2.83 -35.03
N ARG A 269 -12.43 3.97 -35.31
CA ARG A 269 -12.55 5.15 -34.46
C ARG A 269 -13.95 5.74 -34.62
N HIS A 270 -14.62 5.99 -33.50
CA HIS A 270 -15.93 6.64 -33.48
C HIS A 270 -15.93 7.74 -32.43
N CYS A 271 -16.18 8.98 -32.86
CA CYS A 271 -16.31 10.13 -31.97
C CYS A 271 -17.57 10.92 -32.35
N SER A 272 -18.63 10.83 -31.56
CA SER A 272 -19.93 11.44 -31.80
C SER A 272 -20.39 12.38 -30.68
N LEU A 273 -19.69 12.43 -29.53
CA LEU A 273 -20.05 13.33 -28.44
C LEU A 273 -19.61 14.78 -28.74
N GLU A 274 -20.43 15.73 -28.28
CA GLU A 274 -20.12 17.14 -28.41
C GLU A 274 -18.97 17.55 -27.49
N LYS A 275 -18.12 18.48 -27.96
CA LYS A 275 -16.95 18.96 -27.20
C LYS A 275 -17.32 19.61 -25.87
N GLU A 276 -18.47 20.27 -25.80
CA GLU A 276 -18.96 20.89 -24.56
C GLU A 276 -19.30 19.82 -23.53
N THR A 277 -20.03 18.78 -23.92
CA THR A 277 -20.34 17.61 -23.07
C THR A 277 -19.05 16.96 -22.54
N LEU A 278 -18.07 16.73 -23.41
CA LEU A 278 -16.77 16.17 -23.05
C LEU A 278 -16.01 17.04 -22.02
N SER A 279 -16.04 18.36 -22.22
CA SER A 279 -15.42 19.34 -21.32
C SER A 279 -16.08 19.33 -19.95
N ASP A 280 -17.41 19.26 -19.89
CA ASP A 280 -18.16 19.26 -18.63
C ASP A 280 -17.99 17.95 -17.86
N ILE A 281 -18.00 16.80 -18.55
CA ILE A 281 -17.69 15.51 -17.94
C ILE A 281 -16.27 15.53 -17.35
N ARG A 282 -15.30 16.06 -18.09
CA ARG A 282 -13.93 16.19 -17.59
C ARG A 282 -13.87 17.02 -16.30
N LYS A 283 -14.58 18.15 -16.22
CA LYS A 283 -14.67 18.96 -14.99
C LYS A 283 -15.30 18.17 -13.84
N LYS A 284 -16.33 17.35 -14.10
CA LYS A 284 -16.93 16.45 -13.10
C LYS A 284 -15.90 15.46 -12.56
N ILE A 285 -15.09 14.83 -13.42
CA ILE A 285 -14.00 13.92 -13.01
C ILE A 285 -12.91 14.64 -12.23
N GLU A 286 -12.44 15.81 -12.68
CA GLU A 286 -11.42 16.59 -11.96
C GLU A 286 -11.91 17.02 -10.57
N LYS A 287 -13.19 17.40 -10.44
CA LYS A 287 -13.82 17.69 -9.15
C LYS A 287 -13.88 16.44 -8.26
N HIS A 288 -14.29 15.30 -8.82
CA HIS A 288 -14.33 14.03 -8.10
C HIS A 288 -12.96 13.62 -7.56
N ILE A 289 -11.91 13.71 -8.38
CA ILE A 289 -10.52 13.42 -7.96
C ILE A 289 -10.08 14.37 -6.84
N LYS A 290 -10.45 15.65 -6.93
CA LYS A 290 -10.17 16.63 -5.88
C LYS A 290 -10.86 16.26 -4.57
N ASP A 291 -12.14 15.93 -4.64
CA ASP A 291 -12.98 15.68 -3.46
C ASP A 291 -12.73 14.32 -2.80
N THR A 292 -12.20 13.35 -3.53
CA THR A 292 -11.91 12.00 -3.03
C THR A 292 -10.42 11.82 -2.73
N TYR A 293 -9.60 11.74 -3.77
CA TYR A 293 -8.18 11.43 -3.64
C TYR A 293 -7.39 12.57 -3.01
N LEU A 294 -7.41 13.77 -3.60
CA LEU A 294 -6.54 14.88 -3.16
C LEU A 294 -6.84 15.33 -1.74
N LYS A 295 -8.12 15.39 -1.35
CA LYS A 295 -8.52 15.64 0.05
C LYS A 295 -8.02 14.56 1.00
N LYS A 296 -8.15 13.27 0.63
CA LYS A 296 -7.72 12.14 1.47
C LYS A 296 -6.22 12.14 1.73
N VAL A 297 -5.42 12.53 0.73
CA VAL A 297 -3.96 12.61 0.86
C VAL A 297 -3.47 13.98 1.36
N GLN A 298 -4.41 14.89 1.68
CA GLN A 298 -4.11 16.25 2.15
C GLN A 298 -3.19 17.04 1.20
N ALA A 299 -3.41 16.90 -0.11
CA ALA A 299 -2.60 17.62 -1.09
C ALA A 299 -2.80 19.15 -0.97
N PRO A 300 -1.72 19.95 -1.00
CA PRO A 300 -1.80 21.40 -0.86
C PRO A 300 -2.46 22.07 -2.07
N GLN A 301 -2.88 23.32 -1.90
CA GLN A 301 -3.54 24.08 -2.95
C GLN A 301 -2.59 24.28 -4.14
N GLY A 302 -3.05 23.92 -5.34
CA GLY A 302 -2.26 24.00 -6.57
C GLY A 302 -1.82 22.64 -7.12
N VAL A 303 -1.75 21.61 -6.27
CA VAL A 303 -1.48 20.23 -6.69
C VAL A 303 -2.69 19.66 -7.43
N LYS A 304 -2.45 19.12 -8.63
CA LYS A 304 -3.50 18.63 -9.53
C LYS A 304 -3.13 17.30 -10.16
N ALA A 305 -4.15 16.47 -10.41
CA ALA A 305 -3.99 15.29 -11.24
C ALA A 305 -3.73 15.68 -12.70
N THR A 306 -2.97 14.86 -13.40
CA THR A 306 -2.61 15.06 -14.80
C THR A 306 -3.32 14.04 -15.68
N LEU A 307 -4.19 14.53 -16.58
CA LEU A 307 -4.81 13.68 -17.60
C LEU A 307 -3.76 13.10 -18.55
N LYS A 308 -3.69 11.78 -18.65
CA LYS A 308 -2.74 11.05 -19.51
C LYS A 308 -3.38 10.65 -20.83
N ALA A 309 -4.58 10.10 -20.79
CA ALA A 309 -5.35 9.74 -21.97
C ALA A 309 -6.84 9.67 -21.63
N TRP A 310 -7.68 9.73 -22.65
CA TRP A 310 -9.12 9.63 -22.50
C TRP A 310 -9.76 9.13 -23.79
N MET A 311 -10.92 8.50 -23.66
CA MET A 311 -11.63 7.88 -24.77
C MET A 311 -13.13 8.04 -24.59
N GLU A 312 -13.84 8.45 -25.63
CA GLU A 312 -15.29 8.33 -25.63
C GLU A 312 -15.75 6.95 -26.12
N LEU A 313 -16.84 6.50 -25.52
CA LEU A 313 -17.57 5.29 -25.88
C LEU A 313 -18.99 5.73 -26.22
N SER A 314 -19.31 5.83 -27.51
CA SER A 314 -20.56 6.45 -27.99
C SER A 314 -21.29 5.65 -29.06
#